data_AF-A0A6G1SMY2-F1
#
_entry.id   AF-A0A6G1SMY2-F1
#
_cell.length_a   1.000
_cell.length_b   1.000
_cell.length_c   1.000
_cell.angle_alpha   90.00
_cell.angle_beta   90.00
_cell.angle_gamma   90.00
#
_symmetry.space_group_name_H-M   'P 1'
#
loop_
_entity.id
_entity.type
_entity.pdbx_description
1 polymer ?
#
loop_
_entity_poly.entity_id
_entity_poly.type
_entity_poly.pdbx_seq_one_letter_code
_entity_poly.pdbx_strand_id
1 'polypeptide(L)'
;QQQQQQSSATSGAGAGQTMVQMMSKLDYLTVVSDQDLDARMVKMPFEASDLQMLLILPNDRQSNSAYLCNKMTANKIDQIMDEFAKTKAHSVRVTMPIFCIDSGKISIQSTLVTMGASELFDKNKANMSGVCENKQVWLNKILHRCFIICDNRGSITSSTYEKARKRHASSVGKDGSLSFKRLTGVEEFTADHPFMYIILDSVTRTILMIGLYTDPSETLEVVHENQLSPDEAHQIYTEGFYKT
;
A
#
# COMPACT_ATOMS: atom_id res chain seq x y z
N GLN A 1 -3.12 28.40 20.46
CA GLN A 1 -1.89 27.63 20.68
C GLN A 1 -2.28 26.28 21.26
N GLN A 2 -2.43 25.26 20.42
CA GLN A 2 -2.68 23.89 20.87
C GLN A 2 -1.54 23.02 20.34
N GLN A 3 -0.80 22.42 21.27
CA GLN A 3 0.31 21.53 21.04
C GLN A 3 -0.16 20.30 20.25
N GLN A 4 0.44 20.09 19.08
CA GLN A 4 0.43 18.79 18.42
C GLN A 4 1.28 17.84 19.26
N GLN A 5 0.66 16.83 19.87
CA GLN A 5 1.38 15.74 20.50
C GLN A 5 1.89 14.79 19.40
N GLN A 6 3.15 14.99 19.01
CA GLN A 6 3.96 13.92 18.43
C GLN A 6 4.28 12.94 19.57
N SER A 7 3.62 11.78 19.58
CA SER A 7 3.95 10.73 20.53
C SER A 7 5.17 9.96 20.01
N SER A 8 6.36 10.33 20.48
CA SER A 8 7.56 9.48 20.39
C SER A 8 7.47 8.43 21.49
N ALA A 9 7.07 7.20 21.15
CA ALA A 9 7.13 6.08 22.08
C ALA A 9 8.54 5.49 22.06
N THR A 10 9.29 5.68 23.14
CA THR A 10 10.58 5.03 23.37
C THR A 10 10.34 3.69 24.07
N SER A 11 10.45 2.58 23.34
CA SER A 11 10.47 1.23 23.91
C SER A 11 11.68 0.47 23.34
N GLY A 12 12.43 -0.18 24.22
CA GLY A 12 13.77 -0.69 24.00
C GLY A 12 13.94 -1.62 22.79
N ALA A 13 15.06 -1.41 22.09
CA ALA A 13 15.48 -2.18 20.92
C ALA A 13 15.77 -3.64 21.27
N GLY A 14 14.88 -4.54 20.84
CA GLY A 14 15.19 -5.94 20.61
C GLY A 14 15.63 -6.14 19.16
N ALA A 15 16.62 -7.00 18.93
CA ALA A 15 17.17 -7.29 17.60
C ALA A 15 16.05 -7.67 16.60
N GLY A 16 15.84 -6.85 15.56
CA GLY A 16 14.84 -7.04 14.52
C GLY A 16 13.70 -6.01 14.47
N GLN A 17 13.72 -4.96 15.31
CA GLN A 17 12.74 -3.87 15.26
C GLN A 17 13.39 -2.56 14.80
N THR A 18 12.75 -1.90 13.83
CA THR A 18 13.18 -0.61 13.29
C THR A 18 12.12 0.44 13.59
N MET A 19 12.55 1.60 14.08
CA MET A 19 11.65 2.74 14.31
C MET A 19 11.28 3.36 12.97
N VAL A 20 9.99 3.48 12.71
CA VAL A 20 9.45 4.07 11.48
C VAL A 20 8.41 5.12 11.80
N GLN A 21 8.30 6.12 10.92
CA GLN A 21 7.20 7.07 10.99
C GLN A 21 5.91 6.38 10.54
N MET A 22 4.90 6.38 11.41
CA MET A 22 3.59 5.80 11.13
C MET A 22 2.57 6.90 10.84
N MET A 23 1.60 6.61 9.97
CA MET A 23 0.37 7.38 9.82
C MET A 23 -0.83 6.59 10.32
N SER A 24 -1.85 7.30 10.81
CA SER A 24 -3.10 6.70 11.28
C SER A 24 -4.30 7.42 10.69
N LYS A 25 -5.31 6.67 10.26
CA LYS A 25 -6.57 7.17 9.71
C LYS A 25 -7.73 6.38 10.29
N LEU A 26 -8.74 7.10 10.81
CA LEU A 26 -10.03 6.52 11.23
C LEU A 26 -11.05 6.76 10.12
N ASP A 27 -11.62 5.69 9.58
CA ASP A 27 -12.59 5.77 8.48
C ASP A 27 -13.61 4.61 8.55
N TYR A 28 -14.62 4.64 7.68
CA TYR A 28 -15.54 3.52 7.48
C TYR A 28 -15.02 2.62 6.35
N LEU A 29 -14.39 1.51 6.72
CA LEU A 29 -13.71 0.60 5.81
C LEU A 29 -14.23 -0.82 5.98
N THR A 30 -13.93 -1.65 4.99
CA THR A 30 -14.21 -3.08 5.04
C THR A 30 -12.93 -3.82 5.43
N VAL A 31 -13.03 -4.72 6.40
CA VAL A 31 -11.95 -5.63 6.81
C VAL A 31 -12.43 -7.06 6.62
N VAL A 32 -11.59 -7.89 6.00
CA VAL A 32 -11.85 -9.31 5.75
C VAL A 32 -10.67 -10.12 6.29
N SER A 33 -10.93 -11.32 6.79
CA SER A 33 -9.88 -12.28 7.17
C SER A 33 -9.96 -13.48 6.23
N ASP A 34 -8.82 -13.97 5.76
CA ASP A 34 -8.73 -15.19 4.94
C ASP A 34 -7.92 -16.25 5.71
N GLN A 35 -8.52 -17.42 5.94
CA GLN A 35 -7.92 -18.50 6.71
C GLN A 35 -6.79 -19.21 5.96
N ASP A 36 -6.86 -19.28 4.64
CA ASP A 36 -5.81 -19.90 3.83
C ASP A 36 -4.58 -19.01 3.75
N LEU A 37 -4.76 -17.69 3.62
CA LEU A 37 -3.65 -16.73 3.71
C LEU A 37 -3.16 -16.52 5.15
N ASP A 38 -3.90 -16.94 6.16
CA ASP A 38 -3.67 -16.59 7.58
C ASP A 38 -3.39 -15.09 7.74
N ALA A 39 -4.28 -14.28 7.17
CA ALA A 39 -4.08 -12.83 7.06
C ALA A 39 -5.38 -12.05 7.25
N ARG A 40 -5.25 -10.84 7.77
CA ARG A 40 -6.30 -9.80 7.75
C ARG A 40 -6.04 -8.82 6.63
N MET A 41 -7.11 -8.33 6.03
CA MET A 41 -7.04 -7.48 4.87
C MET A 41 -7.97 -6.29 5.02
N VAL A 42 -7.48 -5.10 4.68
CA VAL A 42 -8.30 -3.89 4.67
C VAL A 42 -8.26 -3.26 3.29
N LYS A 43 -9.43 -2.79 2.85
CA LYS A 43 -9.59 -2.10 1.56
C LYS A 43 -9.77 -0.62 1.78
N MET A 44 -8.92 0.19 1.16
CA MET A 44 -8.90 1.64 1.27
C MET A 44 -9.11 2.28 -0.11
N PRO A 45 -10.24 2.99 -0.34
CA PRO A 45 -10.46 3.69 -1.59
C PRO A 45 -9.59 4.94 -1.71
N PHE A 46 -9.11 5.22 -2.91
CA PHE A 46 -8.50 6.51 -3.24
C PHE A 46 -9.57 7.57 -3.45
N GLU A 47 -9.31 8.80 -3.03
CA GLU A 47 -10.28 9.88 -3.16
C GLU A 47 -10.62 10.17 -4.63
N ALA A 48 -11.91 10.34 -4.91
CA ALA A 48 -12.44 10.70 -6.24
C ALA A 48 -11.95 9.79 -7.39
N SER A 49 -11.68 8.51 -7.12
CA SER A 49 -11.31 7.53 -8.15
C SER A 49 -11.87 6.15 -7.85
N ASP A 50 -11.90 5.30 -8.87
CA ASP A 50 -12.27 3.88 -8.73
C ASP A 50 -11.11 3.02 -8.24
N LEU A 51 -9.96 3.62 -7.95
CA LEU A 51 -8.78 2.94 -7.45
C LEU A 51 -8.94 2.60 -5.97
N GLN A 52 -8.43 1.44 -5.58
CA GLN A 52 -8.44 0.96 -4.21
C GLN A 52 -7.07 0.36 -3.87
N MET A 53 -6.58 0.69 -2.68
CA MET A 53 -5.44 0.02 -2.05
C MET A 53 -5.97 -1.10 -1.16
N LEU A 54 -5.51 -2.31 -1.41
CA LEU A 54 -5.71 -3.47 -0.56
C LEU A 54 -4.43 -3.72 0.22
N LEU A 55 -4.52 -3.72 1.55
CA LEU A 55 -3.43 -4.17 2.42
C LEU A 55 -3.74 -5.57 2.92
N ILE A 56 -2.77 -6.48 2.81
CA ILE A 56 -2.84 -7.86 3.28
C ILE A 56 -1.77 -8.03 4.34
N LEU A 57 -2.22 -8.15 5.59
CA LEU A 57 -1.38 -8.22 6.77
C LEU A 57 -1.46 -9.63 7.35
N PRO A 58 -0.39 -10.43 7.28
CA PRO A 58 -0.31 -11.73 7.97
C PRO A 58 -0.69 -11.63 9.45
N ASN A 59 -1.26 -12.68 10.01
CA ASN A 59 -1.53 -12.72 11.45
C ASN A 59 -0.25 -12.99 12.25
N ASP A 60 0.65 -13.82 11.72
CA ASP A 60 1.95 -14.08 12.31
C ASP A 60 3.00 -13.03 11.90
N ARG A 61 3.46 -12.28 12.89
CA ARG A 61 4.48 -11.23 12.75
C ARG A 61 5.87 -11.75 12.41
N GLN A 62 6.17 -13.00 12.79
CA GLN A 62 7.48 -13.62 12.61
C GLN A 62 7.55 -14.44 11.32
N SER A 63 6.40 -14.71 10.69
CA SER A 63 6.33 -15.43 9.43
C SER A 63 6.93 -14.62 8.28
N ASN A 64 7.65 -15.30 7.39
CA ASN A 64 8.15 -14.69 6.16
C ASN A 64 6.98 -14.44 5.20
N SER A 65 6.58 -13.18 5.03
CA SER A 65 5.47 -12.77 4.17
C SER A 65 5.63 -13.14 2.69
N ALA A 66 6.79 -13.64 2.25
CA ALA A 66 6.99 -14.17 0.91
C ALA A 66 6.06 -15.36 0.57
N TYR A 67 5.49 -16.08 1.55
CA TYR A 67 4.50 -17.13 1.27
C TYR A 67 3.26 -16.56 0.57
N LEU A 68 2.93 -15.29 0.81
CA LEU A 68 1.81 -14.60 0.16
C LEU A 68 1.99 -14.60 -1.36
N CYS A 69 3.20 -14.39 -1.87
CA CYS A 69 3.48 -14.39 -3.31
C CYS A 69 3.10 -15.72 -3.99
N ASN A 70 3.23 -16.84 -3.27
CA ASN A 70 2.87 -18.16 -3.81
C ASN A 70 1.37 -18.46 -3.72
N LYS A 71 0.68 -17.89 -2.73
CA LYS A 71 -0.77 -18.11 -2.53
C LYS A 71 -1.64 -17.09 -3.29
N MET A 72 -1.10 -15.93 -3.63
CA MET A 72 -1.79 -14.84 -4.32
C MET A 72 -1.89 -15.09 -5.82
N THR A 73 -2.78 -16.03 -6.17
CA THR A 73 -3.18 -16.31 -7.55
C THR A 73 -4.29 -15.37 -8.03
N ALA A 74 -4.52 -15.27 -9.34
CA ALA A 74 -5.62 -14.49 -9.90
C ALA A 74 -6.98 -14.89 -9.29
N ASN A 75 -7.25 -16.19 -9.19
CA ASN A 75 -8.48 -16.71 -8.57
C ASN A 75 -8.59 -16.31 -7.08
N LYS A 76 -7.48 -16.32 -6.35
CA LYS A 76 -7.48 -15.88 -4.94
C LYS A 76 -7.81 -14.40 -4.82
N ILE A 77 -7.28 -13.56 -5.71
CA ILE A 77 -7.59 -12.12 -5.73
C ILE A 77 -9.08 -11.89 -6.02
N ASP A 78 -9.66 -12.59 -7.00
CA ASP A 78 -11.09 -12.50 -7.28
C ASP A 78 -11.95 -12.92 -6.08
N GLN A 79 -11.59 -14.02 -5.41
CA GLN A 79 -12.26 -14.47 -4.19
C GLN A 79 -12.23 -13.40 -3.09
N ILE A 80 -11.05 -12.81 -2.84
CA ILE A 80 -10.89 -11.73 -1.86
C ILE A 80 -11.79 -10.53 -2.22
N MET A 81 -11.83 -10.15 -3.49
CA MET A 81 -12.65 -9.03 -3.97
C MET A 81 -14.16 -9.30 -3.79
N ASP A 82 -14.60 -10.53 -4.05
CA ASP A 82 -15.99 -10.93 -3.84
C ASP A 82 -16.36 -10.95 -2.35
N GLU A 83 -15.44 -11.37 -1.46
CA GLU A 83 -15.65 -11.29 -0.01
C GLU A 83 -15.75 -9.84 0.49
N PHE A 84 -14.93 -8.94 -0.05
CA PHE A 84 -15.06 -7.50 0.22
C PHE A 84 -16.40 -6.94 -0.23
N ALA A 85 -16.96 -7.41 -1.36
CA ALA A 85 -18.25 -6.95 -1.86
C ALA A 85 -19.42 -7.37 -0.96
N LYS A 86 -19.30 -8.51 -0.26
CA LYS A 86 -20.31 -9.03 0.67
C LYS A 86 -20.18 -8.45 2.09
N THR A 87 -19.01 -7.94 2.44
CA THR A 87 -18.70 -7.49 3.80
C THR A 87 -19.05 -6.01 3.97
N LYS A 88 -19.76 -5.69 5.05
CA LYS A 88 -20.19 -4.32 5.34
C LYS A 88 -19.03 -3.49 5.90
N ALA A 89 -18.99 -2.22 5.52
CA ALA A 89 -18.06 -1.27 6.10
C ALA A 89 -18.44 -0.91 7.54
N HIS A 90 -17.45 -0.73 8.40
CA HIS A 90 -17.59 -0.30 9.79
C HIS A 90 -16.42 0.59 10.20
N SER A 91 -16.45 1.11 11.42
CA SER A 91 -15.40 2.03 11.90
C SER A 91 -14.09 1.27 12.13
N VAL A 92 -13.06 1.63 11.35
CA VAL A 92 -11.73 1.01 11.40
C VAL A 92 -10.68 2.11 11.51
N ARG A 93 -9.75 1.95 12.45
CA ARG A 93 -8.50 2.73 12.49
C ARG A 93 -7.42 1.93 11.78
N VAL A 94 -6.93 2.45 10.67
CA VAL A 94 -5.77 1.91 9.96
C VAL A 94 -4.54 2.69 10.40
N THR A 95 -3.50 1.98 10.84
CA THR A 95 -2.19 2.53 11.16
C THR A 95 -1.15 1.80 10.33
N MET A 96 -0.37 2.52 9.53
CA MET A 96 0.63 1.94 8.62
C MET A 96 1.84 2.87 8.45
N PRO A 97 2.99 2.36 7.98
CA PRO A 97 4.18 3.19 7.80
C PRO A 97 3.97 4.22 6.70
N ILE A 98 4.60 5.38 6.86
CA ILE A 98 4.89 6.29 5.75
C ILE A 98 6.14 5.74 5.08
N PHE A 99 6.08 5.52 3.77
CA PHE A 99 7.21 4.95 3.04
C PHE A 99 7.26 5.43 1.61
N CYS A 100 8.47 5.49 1.06
CA CYS A 100 8.71 5.58 -0.36
C CYS A 100 9.55 4.39 -0.80
N ILE A 101 9.13 3.70 -1.86
CA ILE A 101 9.89 2.59 -2.43
C ILE A 101 10.15 2.91 -3.90
N ASP A 102 11.43 2.85 -4.27
CA ASP A 102 11.88 2.78 -5.66
C ASP A 102 12.45 1.38 -5.88
N SER A 103 11.86 0.62 -6.80
CA SER A 103 12.35 -0.72 -7.10
C SER A 103 13.71 -0.73 -7.80
N GLY A 104 14.20 0.43 -8.23
CA GLY A 104 15.30 0.54 -9.18
C GLY A 104 14.95 -0.13 -10.52
N LYS A 105 15.95 -0.29 -11.40
CA LYS A 105 15.77 -0.94 -12.70
C LYS A 105 15.96 -2.46 -12.56
N ILE A 106 14.86 -3.19 -12.49
CA ILE A 106 14.84 -4.65 -12.40
C ILE A 106 14.78 -5.25 -13.81
N SER A 107 15.68 -6.19 -14.10
CA SER A 107 15.61 -6.96 -15.35
C SER A 107 14.54 -8.04 -15.23
N ILE A 108 13.53 -8.02 -16.11
CA ILE A 108 12.46 -9.04 -16.10
C ILE A 108 12.67 -10.14 -17.16
N GLN A 109 13.83 -10.13 -17.83
CA GLN A 109 14.16 -11.08 -18.89
C GLN A 109 14.06 -12.54 -18.43
N SER A 110 14.69 -12.89 -17.29
CA SER A 110 14.66 -14.26 -16.77
C SER A 110 13.24 -14.73 -16.50
N THR A 111 12.41 -13.88 -15.90
CA THR A 111 10.99 -14.16 -15.66
C THR A 111 10.23 -14.43 -16.95
N LEU A 112 10.40 -13.58 -17.98
CA LEU A 112 9.73 -13.76 -19.26
C LEU A 112 10.20 -15.02 -20.00
N VAL A 113 11.49 -15.35 -19.92
CA VAL A 113 12.03 -16.60 -20.45
C VAL A 113 11.38 -17.81 -19.78
N THR A 114 11.27 -17.80 -18.45
CA THR A 114 10.58 -18.86 -17.68
C THR A 114 9.09 -18.95 -18.04
N MET A 115 8.45 -17.82 -18.38
CA MET A 115 7.05 -17.77 -18.84
C MET A 115 6.86 -18.19 -20.31
N GLY A 116 7.93 -18.56 -21.02
CA GLY A 116 7.86 -19.09 -22.39
C GLY A 116 8.27 -18.09 -23.48
N ALA A 117 8.58 -16.84 -23.16
CA ALA A 117 8.98 -15.80 -24.12
C ALA A 117 10.48 -15.85 -24.48
N SER A 118 11.08 -17.04 -24.48
CA SER A 118 12.53 -17.21 -24.69
C SER A 118 13.00 -16.79 -26.08
N GLU A 119 12.19 -17.01 -27.12
CA GLU A 119 12.54 -16.69 -28.50
C GLU A 119 12.76 -15.20 -28.74
N LEU A 120 12.09 -14.33 -27.97
CA LEU A 120 12.27 -12.87 -28.08
C LEU A 120 13.72 -12.44 -27.81
N PHE A 121 14.43 -13.20 -26.97
CA PHE A 121 15.79 -12.90 -26.53
C PHE A 121 16.87 -13.69 -27.29
N ASP A 122 16.48 -14.61 -28.18
CA ASP A 122 17.41 -15.44 -28.96
C ASP A 122 17.66 -14.78 -30.33
N LYS A 123 18.89 -14.36 -30.58
CA LYS A 123 19.31 -13.73 -31.84
C LYS A 123 18.98 -14.55 -33.09
N ASN A 124 18.94 -15.88 -33.00
CA ASN A 124 18.72 -16.76 -34.15
C ASN A 124 17.25 -17.14 -34.33
N LYS A 125 16.38 -16.89 -33.33
CA LYS A 125 14.96 -17.29 -33.36
C LYS A 125 14.00 -16.10 -33.30
N ALA A 126 14.43 -14.95 -32.76
CA ALA A 126 13.59 -13.78 -32.62
C ALA A 126 13.06 -13.32 -33.98
N ASN A 127 11.73 -13.21 -34.09
CA ASN A 127 11.07 -12.64 -35.25
C ASN A 127 10.42 -11.30 -34.87
N MET A 128 11.10 -10.20 -35.22
CA MET A 128 10.66 -8.82 -34.95
C MET A 128 10.18 -8.09 -36.20
N SER A 129 9.72 -8.83 -37.23
CA SER A 129 9.34 -8.25 -38.54
C SER A 129 8.21 -7.22 -38.46
N GLY A 130 7.36 -7.27 -37.42
CA GLY A 130 6.32 -6.27 -37.16
C GLY A 130 6.84 -4.95 -36.60
N VAL A 131 8.08 -4.92 -36.08
CA VAL A 131 8.73 -3.72 -35.51
C VAL A 131 9.76 -3.15 -36.48
N CYS A 132 10.52 -4.02 -37.14
CA CYS A 132 11.59 -3.62 -38.06
C CYS A 132 11.69 -4.63 -39.22
N GLU A 133 11.90 -4.13 -40.45
CA GLU A 133 12.13 -4.97 -41.63
C GLU A 133 13.45 -5.76 -41.54
N ASN A 134 14.41 -5.28 -40.74
CA ASN A 134 15.68 -5.96 -40.52
C ASN A 134 15.49 -7.23 -39.68
N LYS A 135 15.82 -8.38 -40.28
CA LYS A 135 15.70 -9.71 -39.65
C LYS A 135 16.79 -10.02 -38.61
N GLN A 136 17.72 -9.11 -38.35
CA GLN A 136 18.79 -9.26 -37.36
C GLN A 136 18.53 -8.43 -36.08
N VAL A 137 17.26 -8.30 -35.69
CA VAL A 137 16.85 -7.57 -34.48
C VAL A 137 16.23 -8.54 -33.49
N TRP A 138 16.69 -8.49 -32.24
CA TRP A 138 16.18 -9.28 -31.12
C TRP A 138 16.10 -8.41 -29.87
N LEU A 139 15.37 -8.88 -28.86
CA LEU A 139 15.27 -8.19 -27.60
C LEU A 139 16.50 -8.51 -26.74
N ASN A 140 17.25 -7.49 -26.34
CA ASN A 140 18.41 -7.71 -25.47
C ASN A 140 17.98 -7.78 -23.98
N LYS A 141 17.32 -6.72 -23.50
CA LYS A 141 16.93 -6.58 -22.10
C LYS A 141 15.60 -5.83 -21.98
N ILE A 142 14.78 -6.23 -21.02
CA ILE A 142 13.63 -5.43 -20.57
C ILE A 142 13.87 -5.04 -19.11
N LEU A 143 13.76 -3.74 -18.85
CA LEU A 143 13.93 -3.15 -17.52
C LEU A 143 12.59 -2.61 -17.04
N HIS A 144 12.18 -3.05 -15.85
CA HIS A 144 11.02 -2.56 -15.13
C HIS A 144 11.48 -1.73 -13.93
N ARG A 145 10.86 -0.56 -13.72
CA ARG A 145 11.06 0.29 -12.55
C ARG A 145 9.69 0.75 -12.07
N CYS A 146 9.43 0.57 -10.79
CA CYS A 146 8.25 1.03 -10.10
C CYS A 146 8.65 1.95 -8.96
N PHE A 147 7.80 2.94 -8.72
CA PHE A 147 7.99 3.92 -7.68
C PHE A 147 6.65 4.15 -6.98
N ILE A 148 6.64 4.05 -5.65
CA ILE A 148 5.47 4.34 -4.81
C ILE A 148 5.88 5.26 -3.68
N ILE A 149 5.04 6.27 -3.44
CA ILE A 149 5.05 7.07 -2.21
C ILE A 149 3.73 6.79 -1.51
N CYS A 150 3.82 6.32 -0.27
CA CYS A 150 2.70 6.24 0.64
C CYS A 150 2.93 7.27 1.74
N ASP A 151 2.17 8.36 1.68
CA ASP A 151 2.28 9.47 2.62
C ASP A 151 0.91 9.85 3.20
N ASN A 152 0.92 10.89 4.03
CA ASN A 152 -0.27 11.37 4.72
C ASN A 152 -0.99 12.51 3.97
N ARG A 153 -0.71 12.78 2.68
CA ARG A 153 -1.35 13.87 1.90
C ARG A 153 -2.83 13.53 1.69
N GLY A 154 -3.63 13.83 2.72
CA GLY A 154 -5.05 13.46 2.84
C GLY A 154 -5.47 13.10 4.29
N SER A 155 -4.52 12.70 5.15
CA SER A 155 -4.70 12.57 6.61
C SER A 155 -4.62 13.93 7.33
N ILE A 156 -4.70 15.03 6.58
CA ILE A 156 -4.75 16.38 7.12
C ILE A 156 -6.19 16.83 7.32
N THR A 157 -7.04 16.02 7.96
CA THR A 157 -8.19 16.66 8.58
C THR A 157 -8.49 16.06 9.95
N SER A 158 -8.24 16.88 10.97
CA SER A 158 -9.05 16.91 12.18
C SER A 158 -10.57 16.90 11.85
N SER A 159 -10.98 17.27 10.62
CA SER A 159 -12.33 17.15 10.07
C SER A 159 -12.84 15.72 9.83
N THR A 160 -12.03 14.72 9.45
CA THR A 160 -12.50 13.32 9.35
C THR A 160 -12.70 12.73 10.72
N TYR A 161 -11.80 13.02 11.66
CA TYR A 161 -11.99 12.69 13.07
C TYR A 161 -13.25 13.36 13.64
N GLU A 162 -13.52 14.62 13.28
CA GLU A 162 -14.73 15.34 13.70
C GLU A 162 -15.99 14.87 12.97
N LYS A 163 -15.94 14.47 11.69
CA LYS A 163 -17.07 13.89 10.93
C LYS A 163 -17.40 12.48 11.40
N ALA A 164 -16.39 11.64 11.67
CA ALA A 164 -16.58 10.33 12.29
C ALA A 164 -17.13 10.49 13.71
N ARG A 165 -16.56 11.40 14.51
CA ARG A 165 -17.08 11.71 15.85
C ARG A 165 -18.49 12.31 15.81
N LYS A 166 -18.84 13.15 14.84
CA LYS A 166 -20.21 13.71 14.68
C LYS A 166 -21.24 12.66 14.27
N ARG A 167 -20.88 11.64 13.47
CA ARG A 167 -21.75 10.48 13.22
C ARG A 167 -21.95 9.61 14.47
N HIS A 168 -21.04 9.69 15.44
CA HIS A 168 -21.07 8.93 16.70
C HIS A 168 -21.40 9.78 17.94
N ALA A 169 -21.66 11.08 17.80
CA ALA A 169 -21.91 11.97 18.92
C ALA A 169 -23.42 12.09 19.17
N SER A 170 -23.82 11.51 20.30
CA SER A 170 -25.07 11.73 21.04
C SER A 170 -26.35 11.22 20.37
N SER A 171 -26.86 10.10 20.90
CA SER A 171 -28.31 9.84 20.91
C SER A 171 -28.86 10.39 22.22
N VAL A 172 -29.78 11.34 22.14
CA VAL A 172 -30.55 11.80 23.30
C VAL A 172 -31.55 10.70 23.62
N GLY A 173 -31.48 10.13 24.84
CA GLY A 173 -32.51 9.22 25.31
C GLY A 173 -33.86 9.92 25.37
N LYS A 174 -34.97 9.19 25.24
CA LYS A 174 -36.33 9.77 25.35
C LYS A 174 -36.59 10.46 26.70
N ASP A 175 -35.72 10.26 27.68
CA ASP A 175 -35.70 10.82 29.03
C ASP A 175 -34.83 12.08 29.18
N GLY A 176 -34.22 12.59 28.10
CA GLY A 176 -33.32 13.75 28.15
C GLY A 176 -31.91 13.43 28.70
N SER A 177 -31.60 12.16 28.93
CA SER A 177 -30.29 11.71 29.39
C SER A 177 -29.26 11.71 28.24
N LEU A 178 -28.12 12.37 28.46
CA LEU A 178 -26.94 12.31 27.59
C LEU A 178 -26.19 11.00 27.86
N SER A 179 -26.43 9.99 27.01
CA SER A 179 -25.66 8.74 27.04
C SER A 179 -24.42 8.86 26.14
N PHE A 180 -23.24 8.96 26.76
CA PHE A 180 -21.97 8.80 26.05
C PHE A 180 -21.77 7.32 25.73
N LYS A 181 -22.14 6.91 24.51
CA LYS A 181 -21.73 5.60 23.99
C LYS A 181 -20.20 5.63 23.92
N ARG A 182 -19.52 4.88 24.78
CA ARG A 182 -18.07 4.65 24.70
C ARG A 182 -17.72 4.25 23.26
N LEU A 183 -16.50 4.56 22.80
CA LEU A 183 -15.93 4.12 21.51
C LEU A 183 -15.76 2.59 21.42
N THR A 184 -16.71 1.81 21.92
CA THR A 184 -16.76 0.35 21.86
C THR A 184 -17.25 -0.03 20.48
N GLY A 185 -16.35 -0.09 19.50
CA GLY A 185 -16.69 -0.48 18.13
C GLY A 185 -15.75 0.00 17.03
N VAL A 186 -14.60 0.60 17.36
CA VAL A 186 -13.54 0.86 16.38
C VAL A 186 -12.65 -0.38 16.30
N GLU A 187 -12.55 -0.98 15.12
CA GLU A 187 -11.57 -2.04 14.87
C GLU A 187 -10.20 -1.43 14.58
N GLU A 188 -9.14 -2.02 15.14
CA GLU A 188 -7.76 -1.57 14.95
C GLU A 188 -7.05 -2.47 13.92
N PHE A 189 -6.55 -1.86 12.84
CA PHE A 189 -5.74 -2.49 11.80
C PHE A 189 -4.36 -1.81 11.78
N THR A 190 -3.35 -2.45 12.38
CA THR A 190 -1.99 -1.89 12.50
C THR A 190 -1.00 -2.72 11.69
N ALA A 191 -0.51 -2.16 10.59
CA ALA A 191 0.49 -2.77 9.71
C ALA A 191 1.91 -2.41 10.19
N ASP A 192 2.39 -3.10 11.22
CA ASP A 192 3.67 -2.85 11.90
C ASP A 192 4.69 -3.98 11.75
N HIS A 193 4.48 -4.83 10.76
CA HIS A 193 5.32 -5.96 10.36
C HIS A 193 5.07 -6.25 8.87
N PRO A 194 5.85 -7.14 8.21
CA PRO A 194 5.78 -7.29 6.76
C PRO A 194 4.36 -7.54 6.20
N PHE A 195 3.97 -6.78 5.18
CA PHE A 195 2.64 -6.84 4.58
C PHE A 195 2.70 -6.71 3.05
N MET A 196 1.70 -7.25 2.36
CA MET A 196 1.53 -7.06 0.92
C MET A 196 0.56 -5.91 0.67
N TYR A 197 0.84 -5.08 -0.34
CA TYR A 197 -0.08 -4.08 -0.83
C TYR A 197 -0.41 -4.34 -2.31
N ILE A 198 -1.66 -4.08 -2.67
CA ILE A 198 -2.14 -4.15 -4.05
C ILE A 198 -2.90 -2.87 -4.35
N ILE A 199 -2.56 -2.20 -5.46
CA ILE A 199 -3.37 -1.12 -6.02
C ILE A 199 -4.11 -1.70 -7.21
N LEU A 200 -5.43 -1.61 -7.18
CA LEU A 200 -6.29 -2.14 -8.22
C LEU A 200 -7.41 -1.18 -8.56
N ASP A 201 -7.91 -1.30 -9.78
CA ASP A 201 -9.13 -0.65 -10.22
C ASP A 201 -10.34 -1.49 -9.80
N SER A 202 -11.26 -0.91 -9.05
CA SER A 202 -12.37 -1.66 -8.45
C SER A 202 -13.49 -2.05 -9.44
N VAL A 203 -13.52 -1.42 -10.61
CA VAL A 203 -14.52 -1.67 -11.66
C VAL A 203 -14.05 -2.80 -12.56
N THR A 204 -12.84 -2.68 -13.09
CA THR A 204 -12.23 -3.65 -14.02
C THR A 204 -11.50 -4.78 -13.32
N ARG A 205 -11.26 -4.67 -12.00
CA ARG A 205 -10.42 -5.58 -11.20
C ARG A 205 -8.97 -5.66 -11.69
N THR A 206 -8.52 -4.67 -12.46
CA THR A 206 -7.16 -4.65 -12.99
C THR A 206 -6.17 -4.30 -11.90
N ILE A 207 -5.15 -5.12 -11.72
CA ILE A 207 -4.03 -4.84 -10.81
C ILE A 207 -3.10 -3.85 -11.50
N LEU A 208 -2.94 -2.69 -10.88
CA LEU A 208 -2.02 -1.64 -11.33
C LEU A 208 -0.65 -1.82 -10.70
N MET A 209 -0.61 -2.26 -9.44
CA MET A 209 0.63 -2.49 -8.71
C MET A 209 0.44 -3.54 -7.61
N ILE A 210 1.47 -4.33 -7.39
CA ILE A 210 1.59 -5.25 -6.26
C ILE A 210 3.00 -5.11 -5.68
N GLY A 211 3.10 -5.17 -4.36
CA GLY A 211 4.39 -5.15 -3.69
C GLY A 211 4.32 -5.69 -2.28
N LEU A 212 5.49 -6.00 -1.75
CA LEU A 212 5.67 -6.55 -0.41
C LEU A 212 6.56 -5.58 0.38
N TYR A 213 5.99 -5.02 1.45
CA TYR A 213 6.73 -4.23 2.41
C TYR A 213 7.34 -5.18 3.44
N THR A 214 8.66 -5.31 3.48
CA THR A 214 9.35 -6.26 4.37
C THR A 214 10.40 -5.59 5.24
N ASP A 215 11.23 -4.73 4.64
CA ASP A 215 12.26 -3.99 5.36
C ASP A 215 11.99 -2.48 5.28
N PRO A 216 11.71 -1.82 6.42
CA PRO A 216 11.54 -0.38 6.45
C PRO A 216 12.82 0.42 6.14
N SER A 217 14.01 -0.18 6.25
CA SER A 217 15.28 0.48 5.96
C SER A 217 15.57 0.64 4.47
N GLU A 218 14.88 -0.12 3.61
CA GLU A 218 14.98 -0.02 2.15
C GLU A 218 14.06 1.08 1.56
N THR A 219 13.48 1.91 2.43
CA THR A 219 12.57 2.98 2.01
C THR A 219 13.31 4.32 1.90
N LEU A 220 12.96 5.12 0.89
CA LEU A 220 13.43 6.49 0.77
C LEU A 220 12.66 7.39 1.75
N GLU A 221 13.33 8.44 2.24
CA GLU A 221 12.67 9.45 3.06
C GLU A 221 11.61 10.22 2.25
N VAL A 222 10.40 10.30 2.80
CA VAL A 222 9.33 11.10 2.21
C VAL A 222 9.44 12.53 2.72
N VAL A 223 9.88 13.45 1.86
CA VAL A 223 9.91 14.89 2.16
C VAL A 223 8.73 15.57 1.49
N HIS A 224 7.94 16.33 2.25
CA HIS A 224 6.83 17.10 1.67
C HIS A 224 7.33 18.40 1.04
N GLU A 225 6.73 18.82 -0.07
CA GLU A 225 7.15 20.00 -0.82
C GLU A 225 7.06 21.30 0.00
N ASN A 226 6.14 21.37 0.96
CA ASN A 226 6.02 22.48 1.91
C ASN A 226 7.15 22.53 2.97
N GLN A 227 8.00 21.51 3.02
CA GLN A 227 9.19 21.44 3.87
C GLN A 227 10.47 21.72 3.07
N LEU A 228 10.37 21.87 1.74
CA LEU A 228 11.48 22.21 0.87
C LEU A 228 11.53 23.72 0.65
N SER A 229 12.73 24.30 0.65
CA SER A 229 12.94 25.63 0.11
C SER A 229 12.71 25.63 -1.41
N PRO A 230 12.40 26.80 -2.03
CA PRO A 230 12.23 26.89 -3.47
C PRO A 230 13.44 26.38 -4.27
N ASP A 231 14.65 26.56 -3.74
CA ASP A 231 15.89 26.10 -4.36
C ASP A 231 16.05 24.57 -4.25
N GLU A 232 15.73 23.97 -3.10
CA GLU A 232 15.72 22.51 -2.92
C GLU A 232 14.66 21.83 -3.79
N ALA A 233 13.46 22.42 -3.87
CA ALA A 233 12.41 21.93 -4.76
C ALA A 233 12.86 22.00 -6.23
N HIS A 234 13.44 23.13 -6.65
CA HIS A 234 13.95 23.29 -8.02
C HIS A 234 15.07 22.29 -8.33
N GLN A 235 15.98 22.02 -7.39
CA GLN A 235 17.05 21.04 -7.55
C GLN A 235 16.51 19.61 -7.65
N ILE A 236 15.52 19.24 -6.83
CA ILE A 236 14.86 17.92 -6.89
C ILE A 236 14.15 17.72 -8.24
N TYR A 237 13.46 18.75 -8.75
CA TYR A 237 12.75 18.68 -10.03
C TYR A 237 13.68 18.70 -11.26
N THR A 238 14.84 19.36 -11.17
CA THR A 238 15.78 19.50 -12.30
C THR A 238 16.82 18.38 -12.37
N GLU A 239 17.29 17.87 -11.23
CA GLU A 239 18.37 16.88 -11.22
C GLU A 239 17.87 15.42 -11.25
N GLY A 240 16.58 15.15 -11.04
CA GLY A 240 15.98 13.82 -11.24
C GLY A 240 16.67 12.69 -10.45
N PHE A 241 17.43 13.02 -9.39
CA PHE A 241 18.14 12.07 -8.56
C PHE A 241 17.18 11.38 -7.57
N TYR A 242 16.33 10.51 -8.10
CA TYR A 242 16.16 9.23 -7.41
C TYR A 242 17.43 8.43 -7.74
N LYS A 243 18.49 8.64 -6.93
CA LYS A 243 19.62 7.72 -6.90
C LYS A 243 19.05 6.34 -6.59
N THR A 244 19.21 5.46 -7.58
CA THR A 244 18.99 4.00 -7.54
C THR A 244 19.53 3.35 -6.29
#